data_AF-A0AA48HLX5-F1
#
_entry.id   AF-A0AA48HLX5-F1
#
_cell.length_a   1.000
_cell.length_b   1.000
_cell.length_c   1.000
_cell.angle_alpha   90.00
_cell.angle_beta   90.00
_cell.angle_gamma   90.00
#
_symmetry.space_group_name_H-M   'P 1'
#
loop_
_entity.id
_entity.type
_entity.pdbx_description
1 polymer ?
#
loop_
_entity_poly.entity_id
_entity_poly.type
_entity_poly.pdbx_seq_one_letter_code
_entity_poly.pdbx_strand_id
1 'polypeptide(L)'
;MKYASGSALVAIVTIAALQANAKISLEDTAQTSFDIGGEIAAECKVSNATSDNATSLDLSNASAQTAGTLSVWCNTGQNVADTTYSSANNGFLIDESGNQIAYNINVGDQANSLSLSSPQTVQQANGTGTGGDSEATDVAIIPQVNGFESSGSYSDTISVTVTYN
;
A
#
# COMPACT_ATOMS: atom_id res chain seq x y z
N MET A 1 -36.00 8.94 -16.32
CA MET A 1 -34.57 8.77 -16.68
C MET A 1 -34.15 7.41 -16.18
N LYS A 2 -33.75 6.52 -17.10
CA LYS A 2 -33.53 5.08 -16.85
C LYS A 2 -32.12 4.87 -16.30
N TYR A 3 -32.03 4.07 -15.23
CA TYR A 3 -30.79 3.58 -14.63
C TYR A 3 -30.08 2.60 -15.56
N ALA A 4 -28.75 2.72 -15.68
CA ALA A 4 -27.87 1.69 -16.25
C ALA A 4 -26.93 1.20 -15.15
N SER A 5 -27.24 0.02 -14.61
CA SER A 5 -26.40 -0.72 -13.67
C SER A 5 -25.37 -1.51 -14.49
N GLY A 6 -24.08 -1.24 -14.25
CA GLY A 6 -22.97 -1.96 -14.88
C GLY A 6 -22.86 -3.37 -14.31
N SER A 7 -23.10 -4.38 -15.14
CA SER A 7 -22.96 -5.79 -14.79
C SER A 7 -21.48 -6.19 -14.78
N ALA A 8 -20.97 -6.60 -13.61
CA ALA A 8 -19.68 -7.27 -13.50
C ALA A 8 -19.79 -8.72 -14.02
N LEU A 9 -18.96 -9.06 -15.00
CA LEU A 9 -18.80 -10.43 -15.52
C LEU A 9 -17.93 -11.23 -14.55
N VAL A 10 -18.53 -12.19 -13.86
CA VAL A 10 -17.80 -13.24 -13.12
C VAL A 10 -17.53 -14.39 -14.08
N ALA A 11 -16.27 -14.63 -14.43
CA ALA A 11 -15.86 -15.81 -15.18
C ALA A 11 -15.84 -17.02 -14.23
N ILE A 12 -16.82 -17.91 -14.36
CA ILE A 12 -16.86 -19.19 -13.65
C ILE A 12 -16.00 -20.18 -14.43
N VAL A 13 -14.83 -20.54 -13.89
CA VAL A 13 -13.99 -21.61 -14.45
C VAL A 13 -14.50 -22.94 -13.89
N THR A 14 -15.20 -23.73 -14.71
CA THR A 14 -15.59 -25.10 -14.32
C THR A 14 -14.40 -26.04 -14.52
N ILE A 15 -13.81 -26.52 -13.42
CA ILE A 15 -12.79 -27.57 -13.44
C ILE A 15 -13.49 -28.90 -13.75
N ALA A 16 -13.41 -29.34 -15.01
CA ALA A 16 -13.84 -30.68 -15.39
C ALA A 16 -12.80 -31.70 -14.88
N ALA A 17 -13.15 -32.50 -13.87
CA ALA A 17 -12.32 -33.62 -13.42
C ALA A 17 -12.32 -34.71 -14.50
N LEU A 18 -11.22 -34.84 -15.25
CA LEU A 18 -10.98 -35.96 -16.17
C LEU A 18 -10.72 -37.22 -15.33
N GLN A 19 -11.73 -38.09 -15.22
CA GLN A 19 -11.59 -39.42 -14.64
C GLN A 19 -10.84 -40.31 -15.65
N ALA A 20 -9.52 -40.44 -15.50
CA ALA A 20 -8.71 -41.35 -16.31
C ALA A 20 -8.81 -42.78 -15.76
N ASN A 21 -9.45 -43.69 -16.51
CA ASN A 21 -9.47 -45.12 -16.19
C ASN A 21 -8.25 -45.82 -16.80
N ALA A 22 -7.12 -45.85 -16.09
CA ALA A 22 -5.94 -46.61 -16.51
C ALA A 22 -6.05 -48.09 -16.11
N LYS A 23 -5.54 -49.00 -16.94
CA LYS A 23 -5.45 -50.45 -16.67
C LYS A 23 -3.99 -50.84 -16.41
N ILE A 24 -3.78 -51.74 -15.44
CA ILE A 24 -2.46 -52.31 -15.13
C ILE A 24 -2.04 -53.31 -16.21
N SER A 25 -0.79 -53.25 -16.63
CA SER A 25 -0.11 -54.14 -17.58
C SER A 25 0.82 -55.13 -16.86
N LEU A 26 1.18 -56.23 -17.52
CA LEU A 26 2.15 -57.22 -17.02
C LEU A 26 3.59 -56.68 -16.90
N GLU A 27 3.88 -55.53 -17.54
CA GLU A 27 5.17 -54.85 -17.47
C GLU A 27 5.22 -53.77 -16.36
N ASP A 28 4.08 -53.46 -15.74
CA ASP A 28 4.03 -52.51 -14.63
C ASP A 28 4.69 -53.08 -13.38
N THR A 29 5.30 -52.20 -12.58
CA THR A 29 5.96 -52.58 -11.33
C THR A 29 5.10 -52.26 -10.11
N ALA A 30 5.49 -52.75 -8.94
CA ALA A 30 4.83 -52.44 -7.68
C ALA A 30 5.11 -51.01 -7.14
N GLN A 31 5.82 -50.17 -7.90
CA GLN A 31 6.14 -48.79 -7.55
C GLN A 31 5.67 -47.83 -8.64
N THR A 32 5.07 -46.72 -8.21
CA THR A 32 4.69 -45.60 -9.07
C THR A 32 4.84 -44.30 -8.29
N SER A 33 4.98 -43.19 -8.98
CA SER A 33 5.01 -41.84 -8.41
C SER A 33 4.22 -40.91 -9.31
N PHE A 34 3.64 -39.87 -8.73
CA PHE A 34 3.08 -38.76 -9.46
C PHE A 34 3.52 -37.47 -8.79
N ASP A 35 3.83 -36.46 -9.60
CA ASP A 35 4.25 -35.17 -9.10
C ASP A 35 3.03 -34.30 -8.84
N ILE A 36 3.04 -33.58 -7.72
CA ILE A 36 2.03 -32.60 -7.35
C ILE A 36 2.75 -31.25 -7.22
N GLY A 37 2.17 -30.21 -7.81
CA GLY A 37 2.72 -28.85 -7.74
C GLY A 37 1.66 -27.78 -7.92
N GLY A 38 2.02 -26.55 -7.56
CA GLY A 38 1.23 -25.34 -7.71
C GLY A 38 2.12 -24.12 -7.49
N GLU A 39 1.67 -22.95 -7.92
CA GLU A 39 2.38 -21.68 -7.79
C GLU A 39 1.62 -20.73 -6.87
N ILE A 40 2.35 -19.99 -6.03
CA ILE A 40 1.81 -18.89 -5.22
C ILE A 40 2.41 -17.60 -5.79
N ALA A 41 1.54 -16.68 -6.23
CA ALA A 41 1.97 -15.40 -6.75
C ALA A 41 2.58 -14.52 -5.64
N ALA A 42 3.58 -13.72 -6.01
CA ALA A 42 4.15 -12.70 -5.14
C ALA A 42 3.13 -11.56 -4.88
N GLU A 43 3.01 -11.15 -3.62
CA GLU A 43 2.06 -10.15 -3.14
C GLU A 43 2.68 -9.34 -1.99
N CYS A 44 2.38 -8.04 -1.98
CA CYS A 44 2.58 -7.17 -0.83
C CYS A 44 1.24 -6.66 -0.33
N LYS A 45 1.13 -6.51 0.99
CA LYS A 45 -0.03 -5.94 1.67
C LYS A 45 0.42 -4.75 2.49
N VAL A 46 -0.44 -3.75 2.53
CA VAL A 46 -0.22 -2.52 3.28
C VAL A 46 -1.47 -2.22 4.09
N SER A 47 -1.26 -1.80 5.33
CA SER A 47 -2.29 -1.31 6.23
C SER A 47 -1.82 0.00 6.83
N ASN A 48 -2.74 0.91 7.12
CA ASN A 48 -2.42 2.16 7.80
C ASN A 48 -3.29 2.33 9.05
N ALA A 49 -2.68 2.90 10.09
CA ALA A 49 -3.37 3.43 11.25
C ALA A 49 -3.19 4.95 11.24
N THR A 50 -4.30 5.69 11.21
CA THR A 50 -4.26 7.16 11.31
C THR A 50 -4.06 7.56 12.77
N SER A 51 -3.17 8.52 13.03
CA SER A 51 -3.09 9.16 14.34
C SER A 51 -4.17 10.25 14.46
N ASP A 52 -4.47 10.68 15.69
CA ASP A 52 -5.39 11.80 15.91
C ASP A 52 -4.92 13.09 15.21
N ASN A 53 -3.61 13.25 15.02
CA ASN A 53 -3.02 14.39 14.32
C ASN A 53 -3.34 14.39 12.82
N ALA A 54 -3.68 13.25 12.20
CA ALA A 54 -4.01 13.19 10.76
C ALA A 54 -5.09 14.20 10.36
N THR A 55 -6.06 14.42 11.26
CA THR A 55 -7.18 15.34 11.08
C THR A 55 -7.05 16.62 11.92
N SER A 56 -5.97 16.79 12.67
CA SER A 56 -5.78 17.90 13.61
C SER A 56 -4.36 18.48 13.64
N LEU A 57 -3.65 18.43 12.50
CA LEU A 57 -2.33 19.05 12.35
C LEU A 57 -2.36 20.52 12.78
N ASP A 58 -1.39 20.92 13.60
CA ASP A 58 -1.14 22.31 13.94
C ASP A 58 -0.41 22.99 12.77
N LEU A 59 -1.18 23.69 11.93
CA LEU A 59 -0.67 24.42 10.77
C LEU A 59 -0.08 25.80 11.14
N SER A 60 0.06 26.11 12.43
CA SER A 60 0.89 27.23 12.88
C SER A 60 2.34 26.81 13.17
N ASN A 61 2.61 25.50 13.13
CA ASN A 61 3.90 24.91 13.49
C ASN A 61 4.52 24.17 12.29
N ALA A 62 5.76 24.57 11.95
CA ALA A 62 6.54 23.95 10.87
C ALA A 62 7.33 22.68 11.30
N SER A 63 7.06 22.15 12.50
CA SER A 63 7.68 20.91 12.98
C SER A 63 7.01 19.68 12.38
N ALA A 64 7.74 18.55 12.35
CA ALA A 64 7.18 17.26 11.95
C ALA A 64 6.10 16.78 12.93
N GLN A 65 4.96 16.38 12.40
CA GLN A 65 3.80 15.92 13.16
C GLN A 65 3.36 14.56 12.61
N THR A 66 3.47 13.50 13.42
CA THR A 66 3.09 12.13 13.01
C THR A 66 1.61 12.08 12.66
N ALA A 67 1.28 11.79 11.40
CA ALA A 67 -0.08 11.70 10.88
C ALA A 67 -0.59 10.26 10.79
N GLY A 68 0.30 9.28 10.79
CA GLY A 68 -0.11 7.87 10.84
C GLY A 68 1.06 6.93 10.85
N THR A 69 0.74 5.65 10.95
CA THR A 69 1.70 4.55 10.92
C THR A 69 1.31 3.59 9.81
N LEU A 70 2.28 3.20 8.99
CA LEU A 70 2.13 2.28 7.88
C LEU A 70 2.73 0.92 8.23
N SER A 71 1.97 -0.15 8.07
CA SER A 71 2.43 -1.53 8.24
C SER A 71 2.52 -2.23 6.89
N VAL A 72 3.68 -2.79 6.58
CA VAL A 72 3.95 -3.45 5.29
C VAL A 72 4.36 -4.91 5.51
N TRP A 73 3.82 -5.81 4.68
CA TRP A 73 4.19 -7.23 4.61
C TRP A 73 4.25 -7.70 3.16
N CYS A 74 5.23 -8.55 2.82
CA CYS A 74 5.26 -9.22 1.51
C CYS A 74 5.65 -10.70 1.63
N ASN A 75 5.12 -11.54 0.73
CA ASN A 75 5.38 -12.99 0.72
C ASN A 75 6.61 -13.41 -0.11
N THR A 76 7.50 -12.48 -0.45
CA THR A 76 8.65 -12.73 -1.35
C THR A 76 9.90 -13.24 -0.62
N GLY A 77 9.88 -13.26 0.72
CA GLY A 77 11.05 -13.59 1.54
C GLY A 77 12.11 -12.48 1.61
N GLN A 78 11.88 -11.34 0.95
CA GLN A 78 12.69 -10.14 1.06
C GLN A 78 12.20 -9.27 2.22
N ASN A 79 13.14 -8.71 2.98
CA ASN A 79 12.86 -7.84 4.13
C ASN A 79 12.82 -6.34 3.77
N VAL A 80 12.78 -6.03 2.47
CA VAL A 80 12.51 -4.69 1.97
C VAL A 80 11.46 -4.70 0.86
N ALA A 81 10.63 -3.66 0.83
CA ALA A 81 9.67 -3.39 -0.24
C ALA A 81 9.75 -1.93 -0.68
N ASP A 82 9.33 -1.68 -1.91
CA ASP A 82 9.25 -0.34 -2.47
C ASP A 82 7.87 0.25 -2.16
N THR A 83 7.84 1.32 -1.38
CA THR A 83 6.61 2.02 -1.00
C THR A 83 6.54 3.38 -1.68
N THR A 84 5.51 3.60 -2.47
CA THR A 84 5.28 4.84 -3.19
C THR A 84 4.20 5.68 -2.51
N TYR A 85 4.54 6.92 -2.19
CA TYR A 85 3.67 7.93 -1.59
C TYR A 85 3.26 8.95 -2.66
N SER A 86 1.97 9.26 -2.74
CA SER A 86 1.42 10.22 -3.70
C SER A 86 0.38 11.12 -3.05
N SER A 87 0.49 12.42 -3.26
CA SER A 87 -0.49 13.41 -2.80
C SER A 87 -1.58 13.61 -3.87
N ALA A 88 -2.84 13.71 -3.45
CA ALA A 88 -3.94 14.09 -4.34
C ALA A 88 -3.83 15.54 -4.82
N ASN A 89 -3.22 16.40 -4.00
CA ASN A 89 -3.05 17.83 -4.24
C ASN A 89 -1.60 18.23 -4.57
N ASN A 90 -0.77 17.31 -5.06
CA ASN A 90 0.63 17.57 -5.45
C ASN A 90 1.50 18.20 -4.33
N GLY A 91 1.35 17.73 -3.10
CA GLY A 91 2.14 18.16 -1.94
C GLY A 91 1.63 19.44 -1.29
N PHE A 92 0.36 19.78 -1.49
CA PHE A 92 -0.30 20.92 -0.87
C PHE A 92 -1.50 20.48 -0.02
N LEU A 93 -1.62 21.03 1.18
CA LEU A 93 -2.89 21.07 1.90
C LEU A 93 -3.71 22.21 1.29
N ILE A 94 -4.97 21.95 0.93
CA ILE A 94 -5.84 22.92 0.25
C ILE A 94 -7.11 23.15 1.08
N ASP A 95 -7.54 24.41 1.20
CA ASP A 95 -8.81 24.78 1.83
C ASP A 95 -9.97 24.92 0.83
N GLU A 96 -11.18 25.17 1.33
CA GLU A 96 -12.38 25.34 0.47
C GLU A 96 -12.29 26.54 -0.49
N SER A 97 -11.43 27.52 -0.19
CA SER A 97 -11.22 28.71 -1.02
C SER A 97 -10.09 28.54 -2.05
N GLY A 98 -9.40 27.39 -2.04
CA GLY A 98 -8.28 27.10 -2.92
C GLY A 98 -6.93 27.67 -2.44
N ASN A 99 -6.85 28.18 -1.21
CA ASN A 99 -5.58 28.54 -0.60
C ASN A 99 -4.75 27.28 -0.35
N GLN A 100 -3.43 27.41 -0.42
CA GLN A 100 -2.53 26.27 -0.39
C GLN A 100 -1.45 26.44 0.67
N ILE A 101 -1.15 25.35 1.37
CA ILE A 101 0.01 25.23 2.26
C ILE A 101 0.83 24.05 1.76
N ALA A 102 2.05 24.31 1.29
CA ALA A 102 2.96 23.23 0.91
C ALA A 102 3.34 22.40 2.13
N TYR A 103 3.58 21.11 1.95
CA TYR A 103 4.09 20.24 3.01
C TYR A 103 5.09 19.24 2.48
N ASN A 104 6.00 18.82 3.35
CA ASN A 104 6.87 17.66 3.14
C ASN A 104 6.47 16.53 4.08
N ILE A 105 6.94 15.31 3.78
CA ILE A 105 6.76 14.15 4.66
C ILE A 105 8.10 13.60 5.16
N ASN A 106 8.07 13.05 6.38
CA ASN A 106 9.08 12.11 6.85
C ASN A 106 8.47 10.71 6.88
N VAL A 107 9.28 9.70 6.55
CA VAL A 107 8.91 8.29 6.52
C VAL A 107 9.86 7.55 7.46
N GLY A 108 9.49 7.51 8.74
CA GLY A 108 10.34 7.02 9.84
C GLY A 108 11.77 7.56 9.74
N ASP A 109 12.73 6.65 9.84
CA ASP A 109 14.15 6.94 9.62
C ASP A 109 14.60 6.74 8.15
N GLN A 110 13.71 6.27 7.28
CA GLN A 110 14.03 5.87 5.90
C GLN A 110 14.17 7.08 4.97
N ALA A 111 13.35 8.10 5.16
CA ALA A 111 13.41 9.32 4.37
C ALA A 111 12.92 10.54 5.14
N ASN A 112 13.53 11.69 4.88
CA ASN A 112 13.26 12.95 5.58
C ASN A 112 13.00 14.08 4.58
N SER A 113 12.01 14.91 4.89
CA SER A 113 11.64 16.12 4.13
C SER A 113 11.37 15.85 2.64
N LEU A 114 10.65 14.77 2.33
CA LEU A 114 10.25 14.43 0.97
C LEU A 114 9.11 15.34 0.49
N SER A 115 9.27 15.91 -0.70
CA SER A 115 8.19 16.64 -1.37
C SER A 115 7.31 15.68 -2.16
N LEU A 116 5.99 15.75 -1.96
CA LEU A 116 5.01 15.00 -2.75
C LEU A 116 4.44 15.80 -3.94
N SER A 117 5.21 16.76 -4.47
CA SER A 117 4.91 17.43 -5.74
C SER A 117 4.87 16.49 -6.94
N SER A 118 5.46 15.30 -6.78
CA SER A 118 5.31 14.13 -7.63
C SER A 118 5.40 12.86 -6.76
N PRO A 119 4.90 11.70 -7.22
CA PRO A 119 5.04 10.44 -6.49
C PRO A 119 6.48 10.15 -6.08
N GLN A 120 6.68 9.77 -4.81
CA GLN A 120 8.01 9.43 -4.26
C GLN A 120 8.02 7.97 -3.81
N THR A 121 9.04 7.22 -4.23
CA THR A 121 9.25 5.83 -3.80
C THR A 121 10.36 5.77 -2.77
N VAL A 122 10.08 5.14 -1.64
CA VAL A 122 11.01 4.91 -0.53
C VAL A 122 11.10 3.41 -0.30
N GLN A 123 12.32 2.90 -0.21
CA GLN A 123 12.53 1.52 0.21
C GLN A 123 12.34 1.42 1.72
N GLN A 124 11.44 0.56 2.16
CA GLN A 124 11.11 0.38 3.57
C GLN A 124 11.28 -1.06 3.98
N ALA A 125 11.60 -1.27 5.26
CA ALA A 125 11.49 -2.59 5.86
C ALA A 125 10.03 -3.06 5.77
N ASN A 126 9.85 -4.33 5.39
CA ASN A 126 8.56 -5.01 5.45
C ASN A 126 8.71 -6.27 6.30
N GLY A 127 7.59 -6.69 6.88
CA GLY A 127 7.56 -7.98 7.53
C GLY A 127 7.52 -9.11 6.51
N THR A 128 8.03 -10.26 6.93
CA THR A 128 8.13 -11.48 6.11
C THR A 128 7.61 -12.68 6.89
N GLY A 129 7.52 -13.83 6.21
CA GLY A 129 7.12 -15.09 6.83
C GLY A 129 5.62 -15.38 6.74
N THR A 130 5.23 -16.52 7.32
CA THR A 130 3.90 -17.11 7.15
C THR A 130 2.86 -16.63 8.16
N GLY A 131 3.30 -15.87 9.19
CA GLY A 131 2.43 -15.33 10.24
C GLY A 131 1.75 -14.01 9.87
N GLY A 132 2.17 -13.36 8.78
CA GLY A 132 1.70 -12.01 8.43
C GLY A 132 2.32 -10.92 9.31
N ASP A 133 3.50 -11.18 9.90
CA ASP A 133 4.25 -10.18 10.65
C ASP A 133 4.48 -8.96 9.76
N SER A 134 4.35 -7.74 10.31
CA SER A 134 4.49 -6.51 9.55
C SER A 134 5.49 -5.58 10.23
N GLU A 135 6.25 -4.84 9.45
CA GLU A 135 7.09 -3.76 9.96
C GLU A 135 6.32 -2.45 9.85
N ALA A 136 6.30 -1.70 10.96
CA ALA A 136 5.56 -0.46 11.10
C ALA A 136 6.49 0.75 10.93
N THR A 137 6.09 1.71 10.12
CA THR A 137 6.82 2.97 9.90
C THR A 137 5.90 4.16 10.08
N ASP A 138 6.30 5.11 10.91
CA ASP A 138 5.56 6.36 11.09
C ASP A 138 5.72 7.27 9.86
N VAL A 139 4.63 7.96 9.50
CA VAL A 139 4.61 8.99 8.49
C VAL A 139 4.26 10.31 9.17
N ALA A 140 5.15 11.28 9.10
CA ALA A 140 4.96 12.59 9.69
C ALA A 140 4.87 13.67 8.61
N ILE A 141 4.02 14.67 8.83
CA ILE A 141 3.82 15.81 7.94
C ILE A 141 4.57 17.02 8.49
N ILE A 142 5.22 17.77 7.61
CA ILE A 142 5.94 19.01 7.93
C ILE A 142 5.32 20.15 7.13
N PRO A 143 4.38 20.91 7.71
CA PRO A 143 3.81 22.09 7.06
C PRO A 143 4.90 23.13 6.76
N GLN A 144 4.85 23.72 5.57
CA GLN A 144 5.74 24.82 5.16
C GLN A 144 5.01 26.15 5.35
N VAL A 145 4.89 26.57 6.61
CA VAL A 145 4.13 27.77 7.01
C VAL A 145 5.05 28.96 7.25
N ASN A 146 4.56 30.16 6.95
CA ASN A 146 5.25 31.44 7.13
C ASN A 146 4.51 32.41 8.05
N GLY A 147 3.31 32.07 8.52
CA GLY A 147 2.50 32.85 9.44
C GLY A 147 1.54 33.84 8.76
N PHE A 148 1.48 33.85 7.43
CA PHE A 148 0.57 34.68 6.62
C PHE A 148 -0.46 33.85 5.86
N GLU A 149 -0.59 32.57 6.18
CA GLU A 149 -1.62 31.70 5.62
C GLU A 149 -3.02 32.24 5.93
N SER A 150 -3.95 32.08 4.99
CA SER A 150 -5.35 32.44 5.24
C SER A 150 -5.94 31.52 6.30
N SER A 151 -6.81 32.04 7.16
CA SER A 151 -7.54 31.21 8.11
C SER A 151 -8.47 30.25 7.37
N GLY A 152 -8.42 28.96 7.68
CA GLY A 152 -9.26 27.95 7.05
C GLY A 152 -8.89 26.54 7.49
N SER A 153 -9.71 25.57 7.07
CA SER A 153 -9.41 24.16 7.22
C SER A 153 -8.73 23.66 5.95
N TYR A 154 -7.48 23.25 6.05
CA TYR A 154 -6.71 22.73 4.91
C TYR A 154 -6.63 21.21 4.99
N SER A 155 -6.70 20.54 3.85
CA SER A 155 -6.65 19.08 3.78
C SER A 155 -5.97 18.57 2.51
N ASP A 156 -5.48 17.33 2.58
CA ASP A 156 -5.02 16.55 1.44
C ASP A 156 -5.22 15.06 1.75
N THR A 157 -5.13 14.22 0.72
CA THR A 157 -5.11 12.76 0.85
C THR A 157 -3.82 12.22 0.28
N ILE A 158 -3.05 11.51 1.10
CA ILE A 158 -1.86 10.77 0.66
C ILE A 158 -2.26 9.32 0.38
N SER A 159 -2.05 8.89 -0.86
CA SER A 159 -2.19 7.50 -1.28
C SER A 159 -0.85 6.78 -1.18
N VAL A 160 -0.88 5.53 -0.69
CA VAL A 160 0.30 4.69 -0.54
C VAL A 160 0.12 3.41 -1.34
N THR A 161 1.12 3.04 -2.13
CA THR A 161 1.16 1.78 -2.88
C THR A 161 2.46 1.05 -2.59
N VAL A 162 2.40 -0.26 -2.37
CA VAL A 162 3.59 -1.08 -2.08
C VAL A 162 3.80 -2.10 -3.20
N THR A 163 5.04 -2.23 -3.64
CA THR A 163 5.48 -3.26 -4.59
C THR A 163 6.66 -4.03 -4.02
N TYR A 164 6.72 -5.33 -4.32
CA TYR A 164 7.90 -6.13 -4.00
C TYR A 164 9.01 -5.89 -5.03
N ASN A 165 10.26 -6.07 -4.58
CA ASN A 165 11.43 -6.14 -5.43
C ASN A 165 11.65 -7.56 -5.96
#